data_AF-A0AAE1J1K4-F1
#
_entry.id   AF-A0AAE1J1K4-F1
#
_cell.length_a   1.000
_cell.length_b   1.000
_cell.length_c   1.000
_cell.angle_alpha   90.00
_cell.angle_beta   90.00
_cell.angle_gamma   90.00
#
_symmetry.space_group_name_H-M   'P 1'
#
loop_
_entity.id
_entity.type
_entity.pdbx_description
1 polymer ?
#
loop_
_entity_poly.entity_id
_entity_poly.type
_entity_poly.pdbx_seq_one_letter_code
_entity_poly.pdbx_strand_id
1 'polypeptide(L)' 'MERLMKAQGLGDTASLEFMRGRRILEVNPDHPIVKGLNAACKNAPDSSDAKRAIELLYETALLLTAAMLRGRSG' A
#
# COMPACT_ATOMS: atom_id res chain seq x y z
N MET A 1 -0.79 -14.56 -1.72
CA MET A 1 0.17 -15.69 -1.73
C MET A 1 1.38 -15.47 -0.83
N GLU A 2 2.06 -14.31 -0.85
CA GLU A 2 3.28 -14.07 -0.02
C GLU A 2 3.14 -14.44 1.48
N ARG A 3 2.04 -14.04 2.14
CA ARG A 3 1.77 -14.42 3.55
C ARG A 3 1.48 -15.92 3.73
N LEU A 4 0.77 -16.53 2.79
CA LEU A 4 0.37 -17.94 2.84
C LEU A 4 1.59 -18.85 2.63
N MET A 5 2.52 -18.42 1.77
CA MET A 5 3.79 -19.12 1.51
C MET A 5 4.81 -18.93 2.63
N LYS A 6 4.90 -17.76 3.27
CA LYS A 6 5.69 -17.59 4.51
C LYS A 6 5.20 -18.50 5.65
N ALA A 7 3.90 -18.75 5.72
CA ALA A 7 3.32 -19.63 6.74
C ALA A 7 3.52 -21.13 6.44
N GLN A 8 3.76 -21.50 5.18
CA GLN A 8 3.90 -22.90 4.74
C GLN A 8 5.34 -23.31 4.35
N GLY A 9 6.28 -22.36 4.21
CA GLY A 9 7.62 -22.61 3.68
C GLY A 9 8.67 -22.97 4.74
N LEU A 10 8.93 -24.26 4.95
CA LEU A 10 10.11 -24.83 5.62
C LEU A 10 11.32 -24.94 4.66
N GLY A 11 11.50 -23.98 3.73
CA GLY A 11 12.50 -24.10 2.66
C GLY A 11 13.01 -22.74 2.16
N ASP A 12 14.34 -22.69 2.01
CA ASP A 12 15.22 -21.64 1.51
C ASP A 12 14.61 -20.26 1.14
N THR A 13 14.94 -19.26 1.95
CA THR A 13 14.44 -17.88 1.85
C THR A 13 14.87 -17.14 0.58
N ALA A 14 15.87 -17.63 -0.17
CA ALA A 14 16.36 -16.98 -1.38
C ALA A 14 15.34 -17.01 -2.53
N SER A 15 14.47 -18.01 -2.56
CA SER A 15 13.38 -18.12 -3.55
C SER A 15 12.24 -17.11 -3.32
N LEU A 16 12.17 -16.51 -2.13
CA LEU A 16 11.12 -15.55 -1.74
C LEU A 16 11.43 -14.10 -2.15
N GLU A 17 12.69 -13.78 -2.47
CA GLU A 17 13.06 -12.42 -2.92
C GLU A 17 12.49 -12.07 -4.30
N PHE A 18 12.48 -13.03 -5.24
CA PHE A 18 11.82 -12.85 -6.54
C PHE A 18 10.29 -12.71 -6.42
N MET A 19 9.71 -13.12 -5.30
CA MET A 19 8.28 -13.03 -5.00
C MET A 19 7.90 -11.79 -4.19
N ARG A 20 8.83 -10.86 -3.89
CA ARG A 20 8.48 -9.52 -3.41
C ARG A 20 7.71 -8.80 -4.51
N GLY A 21 6.41 -9.04 -4.56
CA GLY A 21 5.51 -8.41 -5.50
C GLY A 21 5.62 -6.89 -5.32
N ARG A 22 5.85 -6.17 -6.43
CA ARG A 22 5.75 -4.71 -6.41
C ARG A 22 4.35 -4.34 -5.93
N ARG A 23 4.26 -3.61 -4.82
CA ARG A 23 2.99 -3.12 -4.29
C ARG A 23 2.57 -1.93 -5.13
N ILE A 24 1.41 -2.03 -5.75
CA ILE A 24 0.81 -0.96 -6.54
C ILE A 24 -0.30 -0.34 -5.69
N LEU A 25 -0.22 0.97 -5.43
CA LEU A 25 -1.32 1.72 -4.82
C LEU A 25 -2.16 2.32 -5.95
N GLU A 26 -3.35 1.77 -6.17
CA GLU A 26 -4.32 2.37 -7.09
C GLU A 26 -5.04 3.53 -6.41
N VAL A 27 -5.18 4.67 -7.12
CA VAL A 27 -5.83 5.87 -6.62
C VAL A 27 -6.94 6.31 -7.57
N ASN A 28 -8.05 6.82 -7.02
CA ASN A 28 -9.12 7.41 -7.82
C ASN A 28 -8.83 8.91 -8.06
N PRO A 29 -8.54 9.34 -9.31
CA PRO A 29 -8.23 10.73 -9.61
C PRO A 29 -9.43 11.67 -9.45
N ASP A 30 -10.67 11.15 -9.48
CA ASP A 30 -11.86 11.98 -9.30
C ASP A 30 -12.11 12.36 -7.83
N HIS A 31 -11.54 11.58 -6.90
CA HIS A 31 -11.76 11.76 -5.47
C HIS A 31 -11.21 13.10 -4.96
N PRO A 32 -11.98 13.87 -4.17
CA PRO A 32 -11.58 15.22 -3.73
C PRO A 32 -10.26 15.23 -2.95
N ILE A 33 -9.98 14.19 -2.15
CA ILE A 33 -8.70 14.04 -1.42
C ILE A 33 -7.52 13.95 -2.41
N VAL A 34 -7.64 13.17 -3.48
CA VAL A 34 -6.56 12.98 -4.47
C VAL A 34 -6.33 14.26 -5.27
N LYS A 35 -7.41 14.96 -5.64
CA LYS A 35 -7.33 16.29 -6.29
C LYS A 35 -6.64 17.31 -5.39
N GLY A 36 -7.00 17.35 -4.10
CA GLY A 36 -6.39 18.24 -3.11
C GLY A 36 -4.91 17.96 -2.89
N LEU A 37 -4.52 16.69 -2.75
CA LEU A 37 -3.13 16.28 -2.65
C LEU A 37 -2.31 16.66 -3.89
N ASN A 38 -2.87 16.47 -5.08
CA ASN A 38 -2.20 16.87 -6.33
C ASN A 38 -1.96 18.39 -6.38
N ALA A 39 -2.93 19.20 -5.99
CA ALA A 39 -2.77 20.65 -5.91
C ALA A 39 -1.72 21.06 -4.85
N ALA A 40 -1.75 20.43 -3.67
CA ALA A 40 -0.79 20.68 -2.61
C ALA A 40 0.65 20.33 -3.03
N CYS A 41 0.85 19.18 -3.68
CA CYS A 41 2.16 18.78 -4.21
C CYS A 41 2.67 19.70 -5.32
N LYS A 42 1.78 20.24 -6.17
CA LYS A 42 2.16 21.21 -7.21
C LYS A 42 2.59 22.55 -6.63
N ASN A 43 1.93 23.00 -5.57
CA ASN A 43 2.19 24.30 -4.96
C ASN A 43 3.38 24.27 -3.99
N ALA A 44 3.53 23.18 -3.24
CA ALA A 44 4.56 22.99 -2.23
C ALA A 44 5.04 21.53 -2.22
N PRO A 45 5.94 21.14 -3.15
CA PRO A 45 6.39 19.75 -3.29
C PRO A 45 7.09 19.21 -2.03
N ASP A 46 7.68 20.09 -1.22
CA ASP A 46 8.35 19.73 0.03
C ASP A 46 7.49 19.90 1.29
N SER A 47 6.18 20.13 1.13
CA SER A 47 5.26 20.21 2.26
C SER A 47 5.29 18.92 3.09
N SER A 48 5.67 19.04 4.36
CA SER A 48 5.66 17.94 5.32
C SER A 48 4.25 17.42 5.61
N ASP A 49 3.26 18.30 5.54
CA ASP A 49 1.85 17.96 5.75
C ASP A 49 1.31 17.09 4.60
N ALA A 50 1.63 17.45 3.35
CA ALA A 50 1.25 16.66 2.18
C ALA A 50 1.91 15.27 2.18
N LYS A 51 3.19 15.19 2.60
CA LYS A 51 3.90 13.91 2.75
C LYS A 51 3.23 13.03 3.81
N ARG A 52 2.93 13.57 4.99
CA ARG A 52 2.21 12.83 6.06
C ARG A 52 0.84 12.35 5.61
N ALA A 53 0.09 13.17 4.89
CA ALA A 53 -1.24 12.79 4.39
C ALA A 53 -1.17 11.60 3.41
N ILE A 54 -0.16 11.57 2.53
CA ILE A 54 0.07 10.46 1.60
C ILE A 54 0.51 9.19 2.35
N GLU A 55 1.40 9.33 3.34
CA GLU A 55 1.83 8.21 4.20
C GLU A 55 0.63 7.56 4.90
N LEU A 56 -0.23 8.36 5.54
CA LEU A 56 -1.44 7.87 6.20
C LEU A 56 -2.40 7.16 5.24
N LEU A 57 -2.55 7.70 4.02
CA LEU A 57 -3.42 7.11 3.00
C LEU A 57 -2.89 5.76 2.53
N TYR A 58 -1.57 5.65 2.35
CA TYR A 58 -0.90 4.39 2.01
C TYR A 58 -1.00 3.35 3.15
N GLU A 59 -0.77 3.74 4.40
CA GLU A 59 -0.89 2.86 5.56
C GLU A 59 -2.32 2.34 5.73
N THR A 60 -3.32 3.22 5.54
CA THR A 60 -4.73 2.85 5.60
C THR A 60 -5.09 1.86 4.49
N ALA A 61 -4.67 2.12 3.25
CA ALA A 61 -4.89 1.22 2.12
C ALA A 61 -4.22 -0.16 2.34
N LEU A 62 -3.01 -0.17 2.93
CA LEU A 62 -2.30 -1.39 3.27
C LEU A 62 -3.04 -2.19 4.34
N LEU A 63 -3.54 -1.52 5.39
CA LEU A 63 -4.32 -2.16 6.46
C LEU A 63 -5.61 -2.77 5.90
N LEU A 64 -6.34 -2.02 5.08
CA LEU A 64 -7.58 -2.49 4.45
C LEU A 64 -7.34 -3.71 3.56
N THR A 65 -6.27 -3.71 2.76
CA THR A 65 -5.89 -4.86 1.92
C THR A 65 -5.53 -6.08 2.78
N ALA A 66 -4.78 -5.87 3.86
CA ALA A 66 -4.41 -6.94 4.79
C ALA A 66 -5.60 -7.47 5.61
N ALA A 67 -6.60 -6.64 5.88
CA ALA A 67 -7.85 -7.00 6.55
C ALA A 67 -8.81 -7.74 5.61
N MET A 68 -8.98 -7.27 4.36
CA MET A 68 -9.75 -7.97 3.33
C MET A 68 -9.24 -9.39 3.09
N LEU A 69 -7.91 -9.57 3.06
CA LEU A 69 -7.31 -10.90 2.93
C LEU A 69 -7.56 -11.81 4.14
N ARG A 70 -7.91 -11.26 5.31
CA ARG A 70 -8.28 -12.06 6.51
C ARG A 70 -9.75 -12.46 6.52
N GLY A 71 -10.64 -11.71 5.87
CA GLY A 71 -12.08 -11.96 5.87
C GLY A 71 -12.58 -13.01 4.86
N ARG A 72 -11.70 -13.66 4.07
CA ARG A 72 -12.08 -14.65 3.04
C ARG A 72 -11.78 -16.11 3.41
N SER A 73 -11.46 -16.39 4.68
CA SER A 73 -11.37 -17.76 5.20
C SER A 73 -12.67 -18.10 5.92
N GLY A 74 -13.73 -18.37 5.15
CA GLY A 74 -15.01 -18.88 5.60
C GLY A 74 -15.50 -19.92 4.63
#